data_AF-A0AAW0WZS6-F1
#
_entry.id   AF-A0AAW0WZS6-F1
#
_cell.length_a   1.000
_cell.length_b   1.000
_cell.length_c   1.000
_cell.angle_alpha   90.00
_cell.angle_beta   90.00
_cell.angle_gamma   90.00
#
_symmetry.space_group_name_H-M   'P 1'
#
loop_
_entity.id
_entity.type
_entity.pdbx_description
1 polymer ?
#
loop_
_entity_poly.entity_id
_entity_poly.type
_entity_poly.pdbx_seq_one_letter_code
_entity_poly.pdbx_strand_id
1 'polypeptide(L)'
;FSELYRARQCFVLENELHIIYQVTPVYVSSLWPNIDWLSFLNIWESLNEDMKRVAQLVGVEESFIVKALRGIINHKVRQHVKNLAVHQRFYTALALHDLVHEVPLNTVARKYGATRGILQSLQQTAATFAGMVTVFCNRLGWHNLELLVTQFQDRLHFGIQRELCDLVRLSHVNGQRARELYNA
;
A
#
# COMPACT_ATOMS: atom_id res chain seq x y z
N PHE A 1 6.49 -4.39 -14.33
CA PHE A 1 6.37 -5.65 -15.11
C PHE A 1 6.94 -6.85 -14.34
N SER A 2 8.24 -6.87 -14.01
CA SER A 2 8.87 -8.03 -13.33
C SER A 2 8.20 -8.42 -12.01
N GLU A 3 7.79 -7.45 -11.19
CA GLU A 3 7.13 -7.73 -9.92
C GLU A 3 5.72 -8.31 -10.08
N LEU A 4 4.89 -7.75 -10.95
CA LEU A 4 3.56 -8.30 -11.26
C LEU A 4 3.68 -9.70 -11.87
N TYR A 5 4.68 -9.93 -12.71
CA TYR A 5 4.98 -11.25 -13.25
C TYR A 5 5.36 -12.25 -12.14
N ARG A 6 6.23 -11.85 -11.20
CA ARG A 6 6.59 -12.66 -10.03
C ARG A 6 5.39 -12.93 -9.13
N ALA A 7 4.56 -11.91 -8.89
CA ALA A 7 3.36 -12.02 -8.06
C ALA A 7 2.36 -13.04 -8.62
N ARG A 8 2.27 -13.18 -9.95
CA ARG A 8 1.44 -14.23 -10.57
C ARG A 8 1.90 -15.65 -10.25
N GLN A 9 3.18 -15.86 -9.97
CA GLN A 9 3.74 -17.18 -9.64
C GLN A 9 3.55 -17.52 -8.16
N CYS A 10 3.49 -16.50 -7.30
CA CYS A 10 3.29 -16.66 -5.87
C CYS A 10 2.56 -15.43 -5.32
N PHE A 11 1.27 -15.60 -5.07
CA PHE A 11 0.39 -14.54 -4.56
C PHE A 11 -0.14 -14.93 -3.18
N VAL A 12 -0.15 -13.99 -2.25
CA VAL A 12 -0.64 -14.21 -0.89
C VAL A 12 -2.02 -13.60 -0.81
N LEU A 13 -3.02 -14.43 -0.49
CA LEU A 13 -4.43 -14.05 -0.43
C LEU A 13 -5.02 -14.18 0.99
N GLU A 14 -4.19 -14.40 1.99
CA GLU A 14 -4.61 -14.43 3.41
C GLU A 14 -5.08 -13.06 3.90
N ASN A 15 -4.53 -11.99 3.30
CA ASN A 15 -4.95 -10.61 3.50
C ASN A 15 -4.78 -9.83 2.19
N GLU A 16 -5.17 -8.57 2.21
CA GLU A 16 -5.19 -7.71 1.03
C GLU A 16 -3.85 -6.96 0.80
N LEU A 17 -2.90 -7.06 1.74
CA LEU A 17 -1.67 -6.27 1.72
C LEU A 17 -0.84 -6.54 0.47
N HIS A 18 -0.79 -7.79 -0.01
CA HIS A 18 -0.04 -8.10 -1.22
C HIS A 18 -0.68 -7.44 -2.46
N ILE A 19 -2.02 -7.41 -2.54
CA ILE A 19 -2.72 -6.70 -3.63
C ILE A 19 -2.41 -5.21 -3.56
N ILE A 20 -2.50 -4.62 -2.37
CA ILE A 20 -2.21 -3.19 -2.13
C ILE A 20 -0.76 -2.86 -2.51
N TYR A 21 0.20 -3.73 -2.18
CA TYR A 21 1.60 -3.55 -2.57
C TYR A 21 1.75 -3.50 -4.11
N GLN A 22 1.07 -4.37 -4.85
CA GLN A 22 1.12 -4.38 -6.32
C GLN A 22 0.59 -3.07 -6.93
N VAL A 23 -0.39 -2.43 -6.30
CA VAL A 23 -0.94 -1.12 -6.71
C VAL A 23 -0.34 0.07 -5.97
N THR A 24 0.69 -0.14 -5.15
CA THR A 24 1.43 0.96 -4.53
C THR A 24 2.49 1.46 -5.53
N PRO A 25 2.44 2.71 -6.00
CA PRO A 25 3.36 3.18 -7.03
C PRO A 25 4.77 3.39 -6.45
N VAL A 26 5.79 2.84 -7.13
CA VAL A 26 7.20 2.89 -6.68
C VAL A 26 7.72 4.32 -6.55
N TYR A 27 7.29 5.23 -7.44
CA TYR A 27 7.75 6.62 -7.47
C TYR A 27 7.11 7.50 -6.39
N VAL A 28 6.01 7.05 -5.76
CA VAL A 28 5.37 7.79 -4.68
C VAL A 28 6.09 7.56 -3.36
N SER A 29 6.81 6.44 -3.22
CA SER A 29 7.58 6.15 -2.01
C SER A 29 8.71 7.15 -1.74
N SER A 30 9.20 7.84 -2.78
CA SER A 30 10.14 8.98 -2.63
C SER A 30 9.46 10.31 -2.24
N LEU A 31 8.12 10.39 -2.30
CA LEU A 31 7.37 11.55 -1.83
C LEU A 31 7.08 11.49 -0.33
N TRP A 32 7.30 10.33 0.31
CA TRP A 32 7.18 10.22 1.76
C TRP A 32 8.28 11.08 2.41
N PRO A 33 7.94 11.93 3.41
CA PRO A 33 8.98 12.59 4.20
C PRO A 33 9.90 11.52 4.79
N ASN A 34 11.18 11.85 5.01
CA ASN A 34 12.19 10.90 5.49
C ASN A 34 11.61 9.90 6.50
N ILE A 35 11.59 8.61 6.13
CA ILE A 35 11.00 7.57 6.96
C ILE A 35 11.73 7.55 8.30
N ASP A 36 10.98 7.70 9.38
CA ASP A 36 11.48 7.38 10.70
C ASP A 36 11.60 5.86 10.86
N TRP A 37 12.82 5.37 10.72
CA TRP A 37 13.13 3.95 10.80
C TRP A 37 12.83 3.33 12.17
N LEU A 38 12.80 4.13 13.24
CA LEU A 38 12.40 3.64 14.56
C LEU A 38 10.89 3.35 14.58
N SER A 39 10.09 4.29 14.08
CA SER A 39 8.66 4.08 13.89
C SER A 39 8.36 2.91 12.96
N PHE A 40 9.12 2.74 11.87
CA PHE A 40 8.96 1.57 10.99
C PHE A 40 9.30 0.27 11.71
N LEU A 41 10.38 0.21 12.50
CA LEU A 41 10.70 -0.99 13.27
C LEU A 41 9.58 -1.35 14.28
N ASN A 42 9.03 -0.37 14.98
CA ASN A 42 7.90 -0.59 15.89
C ASN A 42 6.67 -1.14 15.15
N ILE A 43 6.37 -0.59 13.96
CA ILE A 43 5.29 -1.10 13.11
C ILE A 43 5.58 -2.54 12.70
N TRP A 44 6.81 -2.84 12.25
CA TRP A 44 7.23 -4.18 11.86
C TRP A 44 7.02 -5.22 12.97
N GLU A 45 7.42 -4.90 14.20
CA GLU A 45 7.26 -5.78 15.35
C GLU A 45 5.77 -6.04 15.67
N SER A 46 4.90 -5.05 15.43
CA SER A 46 3.45 -5.16 15.63
C SER A 46 2.71 -5.91 14.50
N LEU A 47 3.38 -6.21 13.37
CA LEU A 47 2.74 -6.92 12.27
C LEU A 47 2.42 -8.36 12.67
N ASN A 48 1.26 -8.83 12.24
CA ASN A 48 0.90 -10.25 12.31
C ASN A 48 1.76 -11.08 11.34
N GLU A 49 1.75 -12.40 11.54
CA GLU A 49 2.61 -13.31 10.78
C GLU A 49 2.25 -13.37 9.29
N ASP A 50 0.98 -13.23 8.92
CA ASP A 50 0.54 -13.15 7.52
C ASP A 50 1.04 -11.89 6.81
N MET A 51 1.03 -10.71 7.44
CA MET A 51 1.62 -9.50 6.85
C MET A 51 3.15 -9.59 6.77
N LYS A 52 3.81 -10.21 7.77
CA LYS A 52 5.26 -10.48 7.71
C LYS A 52 5.62 -11.43 6.57
N ARG A 53 4.81 -12.46 6.29
CA ARG A 53 4.97 -13.34 5.12
C ARG A 53 4.91 -12.55 3.82
N VAL A 54 3.94 -11.63 3.67
CA VAL A 54 3.87 -10.73 2.51
C VAL A 54 5.15 -9.89 2.40
N ALA A 55 5.61 -9.32 3.51
CA ALA A 55 6.80 -8.47 3.55
C ALA A 55 8.05 -9.22 3.07
N GLN A 56 8.29 -10.43 3.61
CA GLN A 56 9.40 -11.29 3.21
C GLN A 56 9.33 -11.64 1.72
N LEU A 57 8.14 -11.98 1.21
CA LEU A 57 7.93 -12.34 -0.20
C LEU A 57 8.25 -11.17 -1.15
N VAL A 58 7.89 -9.94 -0.77
CA VAL A 58 8.21 -8.76 -1.59
C VAL A 58 9.68 -8.34 -1.49
N GLY A 59 10.40 -8.80 -0.46
CA GLY A 59 11.84 -8.56 -0.25
C GLY A 59 12.17 -7.57 0.87
N VAL A 60 11.26 -7.40 1.83
CA VAL A 60 11.51 -6.63 3.05
C VAL A 60 12.23 -7.50 4.06
N GLU A 61 13.30 -6.96 4.63
CA GLU A 61 14.18 -7.62 5.56
C GLU A 61 14.28 -6.77 6.84
N GLU A 62 13.93 -7.33 7.98
CA GLU A 62 14.09 -6.66 9.28
C GLU A 62 15.53 -6.18 9.49
N SER A 63 16.51 -6.99 9.08
CA SER A 63 17.92 -6.65 9.16
C SER A 63 18.27 -5.37 8.39
N PHE A 64 17.57 -5.07 7.30
CA PHE A 64 17.76 -3.84 6.54
C PHE A 64 17.12 -2.64 7.28
N ILE A 65 15.94 -2.80 7.89
CA ILE A 65 15.31 -1.78 8.74
C ILE A 65 16.27 -1.39 9.89
N VAL A 66 16.88 -2.38 10.55
CA VAL A 66 17.86 -2.14 11.63
C VAL A 66 19.12 -1.43 11.11
N LYS A 67 19.65 -1.81 9.93
CA LYS A 67 20.77 -1.11 9.30
C LYS A 67 20.43 0.34 8.94
N ALA A 68 19.20 0.58 8.49
CA ALA A 68 18.69 1.90 8.16
C ALA A 68 18.60 2.80 9.39
N LEU A 69 18.05 2.27 10.49
CA LEU A 69 17.98 2.93 11.78
C LEU A 69 19.36 3.36 12.30
N ARG A 70 20.38 2.54 12.07
CA ARG A 70 21.78 2.84 12.43
C ARG A 70 22.48 3.80 11.46
N GLY A 71 21.83 4.22 10.37
CA GLY A 71 22.42 5.12 9.37
C GLY A 71 23.50 4.49 8.49
N ILE A 72 23.52 3.16 8.34
CA ILE A 72 24.60 2.42 7.63
C ILE A 72 24.23 2.15 6.15
N ILE A 73 23.18 2.78 5.62
CA ILE A 73 22.78 2.61 4.21
C ILE A 73 23.73 3.38 3.30
N ASN A 74 24.55 2.65 2.54
CA ASN A 74 25.36 3.25 1.49
C ASN A 74 24.56 3.46 0.18
N HIS A 75 24.19 4.71 -0.09
CA HIS A 75 23.44 5.10 -1.30
C HIS A 75 24.23 4.97 -2.61
N LYS A 76 25.56 4.75 -2.57
CA LYS A 76 26.37 4.49 -3.77
C LYS A 76 26.26 3.03 -4.23
N VAL A 77 25.86 2.13 -3.34
CA VAL A 77 25.71 0.70 -3.64
C VAL A 77 24.34 0.45 -4.24
N ARG A 78 24.30 0.03 -5.52
CA ARG A 78 23.06 -0.21 -6.25
C ARG A 78 22.09 -1.16 -5.52
N GLN A 79 22.62 -2.18 -4.85
CA GLN A 79 21.79 -3.12 -4.08
C GLN A 79 21.11 -2.45 -2.88
N HIS A 80 21.81 -1.57 -2.16
CA HIS A 80 21.25 -0.84 -1.03
C HIS A 80 20.12 0.10 -1.48
N VAL A 81 20.28 0.76 -2.63
CA VAL A 81 19.24 1.63 -3.21
C VAL A 81 18.00 0.81 -3.59
N LYS A 82 18.18 -0.37 -4.20
CA LYS A 82 17.06 -1.27 -4.51
C LYS A 82 16.33 -1.73 -3.25
N ASN A 83 17.07 -2.18 -2.23
CA ASN A 83 16.48 -2.60 -0.97
C ASN A 83 15.74 -1.45 -0.31
N LEU A 84 16.33 -0.25 -0.27
CA LEU A 84 15.68 0.95 0.26
C LEU A 84 14.33 1.21 -0.42
N ALA A 85 14.27 1.17 -1.76
CA ALA A 85 13.04 1.38 -2.49
C ALA A 85 11.96 0.34 -2.16
N VAL A 86 12.33 -0.94 -2.01
CA VAL A 86 11.39 -2.01 -1.62
C VAL A 86 10.81 -1.75 -0.22
N HIS A 87 11.64 -1.33 0.73
CA HIS A 87 11.23 -1.04 2.11
C HIS A 87 10.35 0.21 2.20
N GLN A 88 10.71 1.28 1.48
CA GLN A 88 9.90 2.50 1.41
C GLN A 88 8.53 2.23 0.78
N ARG A 89 8.49 1.41 -0.27
CA ARG A 89 7.24 0.99 -0.89
C ARG A 89 6.39 0.15 0.03
N PHE A 90 6.97 -0.79 0.76
CA PHE A 90 6.22 -1.58 1.73
C PHE A 90 5.65 -0.70 2.85
N TYR A 91 6.42 0.24 3.37
CA TYR A 91 5.94 1.21 4.36
C TYR A 91 4.75 2.04 3.84
N THR A 92 4.84 2.48 2.58
CA THR A 92 3.74 3.19 1.89
C THR A 92 2.51 2.30 1.73
N ALA A 93 2.71 1.02 1.38
CA ALA A 93 1.63 0.05 1.23
C ALA A 93 0.91 -0.24 2.56
N LEU A 94 1.64 -0.24 3.68
CA LEU A 94 1.04 -0.37 5.02
C LEU A 94 0.13 0.82 5.35
N ALA A 95 0.52 2.04 4.98
CA ALA A 95 -0.33 3.21 5.18
C ALA A 95 -1.59 3.17 4.30
N LEU A 96 -1.46 2.74 3.03
CA LEU A 96 -2.61 2.51 2.15
C LEU A 96 -3.52 1.41 2.69
N HIS A 97 -2.94 0.34 3.25
CA HIS A 97 -3.68 -0.73 3.91
C HIS A 97 -4.55 -0.20 5.04
N ASP A 98 -4.01 0.61 5.94
CA ASP A 98 -4.81 1.20 7.01
C ASP A 98 -5.93 2.11 6.46
N LEU A 99 -5.66 2.87 5.41
CA LEU A 99 -6.65 3.77 4.79
C LEU A 99 -7.82 3.01 4.14
N VAL A 100 -7.57 1.91 3.42
CA VAL A 100 -8.66 1.10 2.84
C VAL A 100 -9.42 0.27 3.87
N HIS A 101 -8.88 0.14 5.08
CA HIS A 101 -9.57 -0.42 6.25
C HIS A 101 -10.25 0.67 7.10
N GLU A 102 -10.46 1.86 6.54
CA GLU A 102 -11.18 2.98 7.16
C GLU A 102 -10.56 3.48 8.47
N VAL A 103 -9.26 3.26 8.67
CA VAL A 103 -8.54 3.93 9.76
C VAL A 103 -8.55 5.44 9.49
N PRO A 104 -8.96 6.28 10.46
CA PRO A 104 -9.07 7.71 10.23
C PRO A 104 -7.76 8.33 9.73
N LEU A 105 -7.86 9.19 8.71
CA LEU A 105 -6.70 9.83 8.05
C LEU A 105 -5.71 10.47 9.04
N ASN A 106 -6.22 11.09 10.12
CA ASN A 106 -5.39 11.69 11.16
C ASN A 106 -4.60 10.65 11.99
N THR A 107 -5.17 9.48 12.21
CA THR A 107 -4.52 8.37 12.91
C THR A 107 -3.41 7.79 12.04
N VAL A 108 -3.68 7.55 10.75
CA VAL A 108 -2.66 7.10 9.79
C VAL A 108 -1.54 8.14 9.65
N ALA A 109 -1.88 9.43 9.54
CA ALA A 109 -0.91 10.53 9.45
C ALA A 109 0.08 10.50 10.61
N ARG A 110 -0.42 10.37 11.86
CA ARG A 110 0.43 10.25 13.03
C ARG A 110 1.24 8.95 13.05
N LYS A 111 0.61 7.81 12.76
CA LYS A 111 1.25 6.48 12.79
C LYS A 111 2.43 6.39 11.83
N TYR A 112 2.31 6.97 10.63
CA TYR A 112 3.34 6.86 9.59
C TYR A 112 4.20 8.12 9.41
N GLY A 113 4.04 9.13 10.28
CA GLY A 113 4.81 10.38 10.22
C GLY A 113 4.55 11.21 8.96
N ALA A 114 3.33 11.19 8.43
CA ALA A 114 2.93 11.89 7.21
C ALA A 114 1.91 13.00 7.49
N THR A 115 1.74 13.92 6.55
CA THR A 115 0.65 14.90 6.60
C THR A 115 -0.61 14.36 5.92
N ARG A 116 -1.77 14.91 6.28
CA ARG A 116 -3.04 14.57 5.61
C ARG A 116 -2.99 14.76 4.10
N GLY A 117 -2.36 15.84 3.64
CA GLY A 117 -2.22 16.14 2.21
C GLY A 117 -1.39 15.10 1.46
N ILE A 118 -0.31 14.60 2.08
CA ILE A 118 0.51 13.53 1.51
C ILE A 118 -0.28 12.24 1.41
N LEU A 119 -1.03 11.86 2.46
CA LEU A 119 -1.87 10.66 2.44
C LEU A 119 -3.00 10.75 1.41
N GLN A 120 -3.65 11.91 1.27
CA GLN A 120 -4.67 12.13 0.24
C GLN A 120 -4.08 12.05 -1.17
N SER A 121 -2.92 12.67 -1.40
CA SER A 121 -2.21 12.58 -2.68
C SER A 121 -1.80 11.13 -2.99
N LEU A 122 -1.34 10.40 -1.98
CA LEU A 122 -1.00 8.99 -2.09
C LEU A 122 -2.22 8.15 -2.49
N GLN A 123 -3.37 8.32 -1.83
CA GLN A 123 -4.62 7.63 -2.17
C GLN A 123 -5.02 7.85 -3.63
N GLN A 124 -5.02 9.12 -4.07
CA GLN A 124 -5.37 9.48 -5.45
C GLN A 124 -4.40 8.87 -6.48
N THR A 125 -3.11 8.91 -6.18
CA THR A 125 -2.08 8.36 -7.05
C THR A 125 -2.14 6.83 -7.10
N ALA A 126 -2.34 6.17 -5.96
CA ALA A 126 -2.48 4.73 -5.87
C ALA A 126 -3.77 4.23 -6.55
N ALA A 127 -4.89 4.95 -6.42
CA ALA A 127 -6.13 4.64 -7.12
C ALA A 127 -5.96 4.72 -8.65
N THR A 128 -5.32 5.80 -9.12
CA THR A 128 -5.01 5.96 -10.55
C THR A 128 -4.09 4.84 -11.06
N PHE A 129 -3.06 4.50 -10.29
CA PHE A 129 -2.14 3.43 -10.63
C PHE A 129 -2.81 2.04 -10.59
N ALA A 130 -3.74 1.80 -9.65
CA ALA A 130 -4.55 0.59 -9.64
C ALA A 130 -5.33 0.44 -10.95
N GLY A 131 -5.97 1.52 -11.43
CA GLY A 131 -6.64 1.53 -12.74
C GLY A 131 -5.67 1.21 -13.89
N MET A 132 -4.46 1.77 -13.88
CA MET A 132 -3.43 1.45 -14.88
C MET A 132 -3.02 -0.03 -14.83
N VAL A 133 -2.82 -0.59 -13.63
CA VAL A 133 -2.47 -2.00 -13.43
C VAL A 133 -3.61 -2.92 -13.90
N THR A 134 -4.87 -2.55 -13.64
CA THR A 134 -6.05 -3.27 -14.13
C THR A 134 -6.04 -3.36 -15.65
N VAL A 135 -5.95 -2.22 -16.34
CA VAL A 135 -5.90 -2.18 -17.82
C VAL A 135 -4.68 -2.96 -18.33
N PHE A 136 -3.54 -2.84 -17.67
CA PHE A 136 -2.34 -3.57 -18.04
C PHE A 136 -2.53 -5.10 -17.96
N CYS A 137 -3.13 -5.59 -16.86
CA CYS A 137 -3.41 -7.01 -16.68
C CYS A 137 -4.42 -7.51 -17.73
N ASN A 138 -5.46 -6.73 -18.02
CA ASN A 138 -6.44 -7.03 -19.06
C ASN A 138 -5.77 -7.22 -20.44
N ARG A 139 -4.91 -6.28 -20.84
CA ARG A 139 -4.20 -6.31 -22.13
C ARG A 139 -3.27 -7.51 -22.30
N LEU A 140 -2.78 -8.08 -21.19
CA LEU A 140 -1.92 -9.26 -21.20
C LEU A 140 -2.68 -10.58 -20.97
N GLY A 141 -4.01 -10.53 -20.83
CA GLY A 141 -4.85 -11.69 -20.55
C GLY A 141 -4.71 -12.24 -19.13
N TRP A 142 -4.27 -11.43 -18.17
CA TRP A 142 -4.04 -11.85 -16.79
C TRP A 142 -5.30 -11.68 -15.93
N HIS A 143 -6.39 -12.32 -16.35
CA HIS A 143 -7.74 -12.09 -15.83
C HIS A 143 -7.88 -12.29 -14.30
N ASN A 144 -7.18 -13.27 -13.72
CA ASN A 144 -7.22 -13.47 -12.27
C ASN A 144 -6.63 -12.28 -11.51
N LEU A 145 -5.53 -11.71 -12.01
CA LEU A 145 -4.89 -10.57 -11.36
C LEU A 145 -5.67 -9.28 -11.62
N GLU A 146 -6.21 -9.12 -12.82
CA GLU A 146 -7.16 -8.05 -13.16
C GLU A 146 -8.34 -8.02 -12.19
N LEU A 147 -8.98 -9.18 -11.93
CA LEU A 147 -10.11 -9.29 -11.02
C LEU A 147 -9.76 -8.86 -9.59
N LEU A 148 -8.58 -9.28 -9.10
CA LEU A 148 -8.11 -8.93 -7.76
C LEU A 148 -7.85 -7.42 -7.62
N VAL A 149 -7.26 -6.80 -8.64
CA VAL A 149 -6.79 -5.41 -8.60
C VAL A 149 -7.92 -4.40 -8.88
N THR A 150 -8.90 -4.75 -9.72
CA THR A 150 -9.96 -3.82 -10.18
C THR A 150 -10.68 -3.13 -9.03
N GLN A 151 -11.00 -3.85 -7.96
CA GLN A 151 -11.72 -3.31 -6.80
C GLN A 151 -10.93 -2.24 -6.01
N PHE A 152 -9.60 -2.20 -6.15
CA PHE A 152 -8.76 -1.29 -5.35
C PHE A 152 -8.78 0.15 -5.87
N GLN A 153 -9.24 0.40 -7.09
CA GLN A 153 -9.34 1.76 -7.61
C GLN A 153 -10.27 2.62 -6.74
N ASP A 154 -11.52 2.21 -6.56
CA ASP A 154 -12.49 2.96 -5.75
C ASP A 154 -12.13 2.93 -4.26
N ARG A 155 -11.70 1.76 -3.75
CA ARG A 155 -11.33 1.60 -2.34
C ARG A 155 -10.17 2.50 -1.93
N LEU A 156 -9.14 2.63 -2.77
CA LEU A 156 -8.02 3.54 -2.52
C LEU A 156 -8.46 5.00 -2.67
N HIS A 157 -9.28 5.32 -3.68
CA HIS A 157 -9.74 6.68 -3.95
C HIS A 157 -10.51 7.27 -2.77
N PHE A 158 -11.44 6.50 -2.21
CA PHE A 158 -12.31 6.93 -1.11
C PHE A 158 -11.78 6.55 0.28
N GLY A 159 -10.83 5.61 0.38
CA GLY A 159 -10.35 5.08 1.66
C GLY A 159 -11.42 4.27 2.37
N ILE A 160 -11.96 3.28 1.67
CA ILE A 160 -13.13 2.50 2.11
C ILE A 160 -12.91 1.00 1.95
N GLN A 161 -13.64 0.22 2.75
CA GLN A 161 -13.79 -1.21 2.55
C GLN A 161 -14.77 -1.53 1.42
N ARG A 162 -14.76 -2.78 0.99
CA ARG A 162 -15.43 -3.26 -0.22
C ARG A 162 -16.94 -3.07 -0.16
N GLU A 163 -17.56 -3.27 1.01
CA GLU A 163 -19.01 -3.16 1.19
C GLU A 163 -19.55 -1.75 0.92
N LEU A 164 -18.68 -0.73 1.00
CA LEU A 164 -19.07 0.66 0.75
C LEU A 164 -18.90 1.08 -0.71
N CYS A 165 -18.29 0.25 -1.57
CA CYS A 165 -18.01 0.61 -2.97
C CYS A 165 -19.27 1.00 -3.74
N ASP A 166 -20.40 0.35 -3.51
CA ASP A 166 -21.65 0.70 -4.18
C ASP A 166 -22.29 1.98 -3.62
N LEU A 167 -22.14 2.24 -2.32
CA LEU A 167 -22.68 3.44 -1.67
C LEU A 167 -21.96 4.71 -2.11
N VAL A 168 -20.65 4.68 -2.28
CA VAL A 168 -19.87 5.86 -2.72
C VAL A 168 -20.07 6.21 -4.20
N ARG A 169 -20.76 5.38 -4.98
CA ARG A 169 -21.17 5.72 -6.36
C ARG A 169 -22.30 6.76 -6.38
N LEU A 170 -23.02 6.90 -5.27
CA LEU A 170 -24.06 7.92 -5.13
C LEU A 170 -23.43 9.31 -5.07
N SER A 171 -23.96 10.25 -5.86
CA SER A 171 -23.50 11.63 -5.85
C SER A 171 -23.58 12.21 -4.43
N HIS A 172 -22.51 12.88 -3.99
CA HIS A 172 -22.36 13.52 -2.66
C HIS A 172 -22.20 12.58 -1.45
N VAL A 173 -22.06 11.28 -1.65
CA VAL A 173 -21.71 10.33 -0.58
C VAL A 173 -20.20 10.13 -0.56
N ASN A 174 -19.54 10.56 0.52
CA ASN A 174 -18.12 10.28 0.77
C ASN A 174 -17.99 9.04 1.66
N GLY A 175 -16.76 8.53 1.84
CA GLY A 175 -16.53 7.29 2.61
C GLY A 175 -17.13 7.29 4.02
N GLN A 176 -17.02 8.41 4.74
CA GLN A 176 -17.61 8.53 6.08
C GLN A 176 -19.14 8.43 6.05
N ARG A 177 -19.80 9.18 5.15
CA ARG A 177 -21.26 9.11 4.97
C ARG A 177 -21.71 7.72 4.52
N ALA A 178 -20.94 7.07 3.65
CA ALA A 178 -21.23 5.71 3.22
C ALA A 178 -21.23 4.74 4.42
N ARG A 179 -20.25 4.86 5.33
CA ARG A 179 -20.20 4.03 6.53
C ARG A 179 -21.36 4.30 7.49
N GLU A 180 -21.72 5.57 7.68
CA GLU A 180 -22.88 5.96 8.50
C GLU A 180 -24.18 5.37 7.93
N LEU A 181 -24.37 5.44 6.60
CA LEU A 181 -25.53 4.86 5.92
C LEU A 181 -25.55 3.32 5.96
N TYR A 182 -24.39 2.67 5.86
CA TYR A 182 -24.29 1.21 5.90
C TYR A 182 -24.62 0.62 7.28
N ASN A 183 -24.32 1.37 8.34
CA ASN A 183 -24.54 0.94 9.72
C ASN A 183 -25.96 1.23 10.24
N ALA A 184 -26.74 2.05 9.53
CA ALA A 184 -28.11 2.43 9.88
C ALA A 184 -29.12 1.36 9.47
#